data_AF-G2LES9-F1
#
_entry.id   AF-G2LES9-F1
#
_cell.length_a   1.000
_cell.length_b   1.000
_cell.length_c   1.000
_cell.angle_alpha   90.00
_cell.angle_beta   90.00
_cell.angle_gamma   90.00
#
_symmetry.space_group_name_H-M   'P 1'
#
loop_
_entity.id
_entity.type
_entity.pdbx_description
1 polymer ?
#
loop_
_entity_poly.entity_id
_entity_poly.type
_entity_poly.pdbx_seq_one_letter_code
_entity_poly.pdbx_strand_id
1 'polypeptide(L)'
;MSFGLLASRYGIDKAAIVRRAKAEGWGDGTDAAEMVRRKAMAQVTGTAITDPEKRAAAIDTAAELAADVIRRHQAEAEQVRELLWRGLEAHRAAETLDDKRLAFETLKAAKISSETLTNLQRMERVSHGLDDATGKTEIVIERSYGVMEPGANGAGELL
;
A
#
# COMPACT_ATOMS: atom_id res chain seq x y z
N MET A 1 -2.47 14.56 14.43
CA MET A 1 -3.29 14.89 15.62
C MET A 1 -2.41 15.69 16.58
N SER A 2 -2.81 16.88 17.04
CA SER A 2 -1.89 17.73 17.84
C SER A 2 -1.76 17.28 19.29
N PHE A 3 -0.62 17.56 19.93
CA PHE A 3 -0.41 17.28 21.36
C PHE A 3 -1.41 17.96 22.29
N GLY A 4 -2.01 19.09 21.89
CA GLY A 4 -3.08 19.73 22.66
C GLY A 4 -4.39 18.92 22.67
N LEU A 5 -4.69 18.25 21.54
CA LEU A 5 -5.85 17.37 21.42
C LEU A 5 -5.62 16.06 22.19
N LEU A 6 -4.37 15.56 22.19
CA LEU A 6 -3.94 14.42 22.99
C LEU A 6 -4.03 14.70 24.50
N ALA A 7 -3.53 15.86 24.93
CA ALA A 7 -3.62 16.34 26.32
C ALA A 7 -5.08 16.38 26.81
N SER A 8 -5.96 16.98 26.01
CA SER A 8 -7.38 17.12 26.34
C SER A 8 -8.11 15.77 26.38
N ARG A 9 -7.79 14.85 25.46
CA ARG A 9 -8.43 13.53 25.40
C ARG A 9 -8.07 12.63 26.59
N TYR A 10 -6.83 12.68 27.03
CA TYR A 10 -6.32 11.77 28.07
C TYR A 10 -6.17 12.45 29.45
N GLY A 11 -6.53 13.73 29.58
CA GLY A 11 -6.38 14.50 30.82
C GLY A 11 -4.92 14.67 31.26
N ILE A 12 -3.98 14.61 30.31
CA ILE A 12 -2.54 14.70 30.57
C ILE A 12 -2.06 16.13 30.28
N ASP A 13 -1.16 16.64 31.10
CA ASP A 13 -0.50 17.93 30.86
C ASP A 13 0.21 17.94 29.49
N LYS A 14 -0.10 18.95 28.67
CA LYS A 14 0.54 19.14 27.35
C LYS A 14 2.06 19.26 27.49
N ALA A 15 2.56 19.90 28.54
CA ALA A 15 4.00 20.03 28.73
C ALA A 15 4.66 18.68 29.08
N ALA A 16 3.95 17.78 29.77
CA ALA A 16 4.41 16.40 30.00
C ALA A 16 4.53 15.61 28.69
N ILE A 17 3.55 15.74 27.79
CA ILE A 17 3.59 15.12 26.45
C ILE A 17 4.78 15.67 25.64
N VAL A 18 5.00 16.99 25.64
CA VAL A 18 6.14 17.61 24.93
C VAL A 18 7.49 17.16 25.49
N ARG A 19 7.63 17.07 26.82
CA ARG A 19 8.86 16.58 27.46
C ARG A 19 9.17 15.14 27.05
N ARG A 20 8.14 14.28 27.05
CA ARG A 20 8.26 12.88 26.65
C ARG A 20 8.57 12.74 25.15
N ALA A 21 7.88 13.49 24.31
CA ALA A 21 8.12 13.53 22.88
C ALA A 21 9.55 13.96 22.53
N LYS A 22 10.14 14.92 23.27
CA LYS A 22 11.55 15.30 23.11
C LYS A 22 12.51 14.20 23.57
N ALA A 23 12.21 13.54 24.70
CA ALA A 23 13.05 12.47 25.23
C ALA A 23 13.06 11.22 24.34
N GLU A 24 11.94 10.94 23.66
CA GLU A 24 11.75 9.74 22.84
C GLU A 24 11.77 10.02 21.32
N GLY A 25 12.01 11.27 20.91
CA GLY A 25 12.15 11.65 19.50
C GLY A 25 10.86 11.67 18.68
N TRP A 26 9.69 11.83 19.31
CA TRP A 26 8.37 11.77 18.65
C TRP A 26 8.01 13.04 17.83
N GLY A 27 8.86 14.06 17.80
CA GLY A 27 8.59 15.35 17.14
C GLY A 27 7.73 16.31 17.98
N ASP A 28 7.19 17.37 17.37
CA ASP A 28 6.40 18.41 18.04
C ASP A 28 4.88 18.16 18.06
N GLY A 29 4.47 16.96 17.62
CA GLY A 29 3.06 16.54 17.57
C GLY A 29 2.31 17.08 16.36
N THR A 30 3.02 17.73 15.44
CA THR A 30 2.54 18.16 14.14
C THR A 30 3.42 17.52 13.08
N ASP A 31 2.90 16.52 12.37
CA ASP A 31 3.55 16.09 11.13
C ASP A 31 3.29 17.14 10.05
N ALA A 32 4.09 18.21 10.07
CA ALA A 32 4.03 19.28 9.09
C ALA A 32 4.22 18.72 7.67
N ALA A 33 4.98 17.64 7.50
CA ALA A 33 5.17 16.99 6.22
C ALA A 33 3.87 16.31 5.75
N GLU A 34 3.12 15.64 6.63
CA GLU A 34 1.80 15.09 6.34
C GLU A 34 0.80 16.19 5.97
N MET A 35 0.79 17.29 6.72
CA MET A 35 -0.08 18.42 6.42
C MET A 35 0.20 19.03 5.05
N VAL A 36 1.48 19.18 4.70
CA VAL A 36 1.91 19.65 3.37
C VAL A 36 1.50 18.66 2.30
N ARG A 37 1.73 17.35 2.47
CA ARG A 37 1.28 16.30 1.52
C ARG A 37 -0.23 16.37 1.28
N ARG A 38 -1.04 16.45 2.33
CA ARG A 38 -2.50 16.54 2.22
C ARG A 38 -2.96 17.79 1.49
N LYS A 39 -2.34 18.94 1.77
CA LYS A 39 -2.68 20.21 1.12
C LYS A 39 -2.25 20.23 -0.35
N ALA A 40 -1.07 19.71 -0.65
CA ALA A 40 -0.59 19.56 -2.03
C ALA A 40 -1.53 18.64 -2.83
N MET A 41 -1.93 17.50 -2.26
CA MET A 41 -2.89 16.61 -2.90
C MET A 41 -4.25 17.29 -3.13
N ALA A 42 -4.73 18.07 -2.16
CA ALA A 42 -5.98 18.82 -2.31
C ALA A 42 -5.92 19.90 -3.41
N GLN A 43 -4.73 20.46 -3.66
CA GLN A 43 -4.50 21.38 -4.78
C GLN A 43 -4.47 20.65 -6.12
N VAL A 44 -3.75 19.53 -6.20
CA VAL A 44 -3.64 18.70 -7.42
C VAL A 44 -5.01 18.16 -7.83
N THR A 45 -5.83 17.72 -6.87
CA THR A 45 -7.17 17.13 -7.11
C THR A 45 -8.29 18.16 -7.19
N GLY A 46 -7.99 19.46 -7.01
CA GLY A 46 -9.01 20.52 -7.00
C GLY A 46 -9.93 20.55 -5.78
N THR A 47 -9.76 19.65 -4.80
CA THR A 47 -10.60 19.59 -3.59
C THR A 47 -10.40 20.77 -2.63
N ALA A 48 -9.33 21.56 -2.82
CA ALA A 48 -9.11 22.82 -2.11
C ALA A 48 -9.94 24.00 -2.64
N ILE A 49 -10.59 23.87 -3.82
CA ILE A 49 -11.43 24.92 -4.40
C ILE A 49 -12.72 25.06 -3.58
N THR A 50 -13.06 26.29 -3.20
CA THR A 50 -14.23 26.60 -2.36
C THR A 50 -15.53 26.73 -3.16
N ASP A 51 -15.43 27.16 -4.42
CA ASP A 51 -16.55 27.25 -5.36
C ASP A 51 -17.01 25.84 -5.78
N PRO A 52 -18.28 25.46 -5.54
CA PRO A 52 -18.75 24.10 -5.79
C PRO A 52 -18.67 23.66 -7.26
N GLU A 53 -19.00 24.53 -8.20
CA GLU A 53 -19.01 24.21 -9.63
C GLU A 53 -17.57 24.02 -10.15
N LYS A 54 -16.67 24.94 -9.79
CA LYS A 54 -15.25 24.83 -10.16
C LYS A 54 -14.57 23.64 -9.48
N ARG A 55 -14.97 23.31 -8.25
CA ARG A 55 -14.49 22.12 -7.56
C ARG A 55 -14.94 20.85 -8.26
N ALA A 56 -16.20 20.74 -8.67
CA ALA A 56 -16.71 19.59 -9.41
C ALA A 56 -15.94 19.40 -10.72
N ALA A 57 -15.80 20.47 -11.52
CA ALA A 57 -15.04 20.41 -12.77
C ALA A 57 -13.58 19.98 -12.57
N ALA A 58 -12.92 20.48 -11.52
CA ALA A 58 -11.54 20.10 -11.22
C ALA A 58 -11.41 18.63 -10.77
N ILE A 59 -12.39 18.13 -10.01
CA ILE A 59 -12.46 16.71 -9.62
C ILE A 59 -12.68 15.84 -10.85
N ASP A 60 -13.58 16.22 -11.76
CA ASP A 60 -13.86 15.46 -12.98
C ASP A 60 -12.61 15.37 -13.86
N THR A 61 -11.89 16.49 -14.05
CA THR A 61 -10.60 16.48 -14.76
C THR A 61 -9.56 15.59 -14.07
N ALA A 62 -9.44 15.66 -12.74
CA ALA A 62 -8.51 14.79 -12.00
C ALA A 62 -8.90 13.31 -12.13
N ALA A 63 -10.19 13.00 -12.14
CA ALA A 63 -10.71 11.64 -12.33
C ALA A 63 -10.47 11.12 -13.76
N GLU A 64 -10.61 11.96 -14.78
CA GLU A 64 -10.31 11.62 -16.17
C GLU A 64 -8.82 11.26 -16.34
N LEU A 65 -7.91 12.08 -15.79
CA LEU A 65 -6.48 11.82 -15.80
C LEU A 65 -6.13 10.52 -15.06
N ALA A 66 -6.76 10.27 -13.90
CA ALA A 66 -6.59 9.02 -13.17
C ALA A 66 -7.08 7.81 -13.98
N ALA A 67 -8.22 7.95 -14.67
CA ALA A 67 -8.78 6.90 -15.50
C ALA A 67 -7.88 6.60 -16.71
N ASP A 68 -7.23 7.60 -17.30
CA ASP A 68 -6.24 7.40 -18.37
C ASP A 68 -5.03 6.60 -17.90
N VAL A 69 -4.49 6.92 -16.72
CA VAL A 69 -3.40 6.14 -16.11
C VAL A 69 -3.82 4.68 -15.92
N ILE A 70 -5.01 4.44 -15.36
CA ILE A 70 -5.53 3.09 -15.14
C ILE A 70 -5.71 2.33 -16.47
N ARG A 71 -6.31 2.95 -17.48
CA ARG A 71 -6.50 2.33 -18.80
C ARG A 71 -5.17 1.97 -19.46
N ARG A 72 -4.18 2.87 -19.39
CA ARG A 72 -2.85 2.58 -19.93
C ARG A 72 -2.20 1.43 -19.16
N HIS A 73 -2.27 1.41 -17.84
CA HIS A 73 -1.69 0.32 -17.03
C HIS A 73 -2.30 -1.03 -17.37
N GLN A 74 -3.62 -1.08 -17.62
CA GLN A 74 -4.31 -2.28 -18.10
C GLN A 74 -3.78 -2.73 -19.47
N ALA A 75 -3.60 -1.81 -20.41
CA ALA A 75 -3.07 -2.12 -21.75
C ALA A 75 -1.61 -2.58 -21.72
N GLU A 76 -0.76 -1.96 -20.89
CA GLU A 76 0.62 -2.38 -20.69
C GLU A 76 0.72 -3.78 -20.07
N ALA A 77 -0.17 -4.10 -19.11
CA ALA A 77 -0.23 -5.43 -18.52
C ALA A 77 -0.60 -6.51 -19.53
N GLU A 78 -1.46 -6.19 -20.51
CA GLU A 78 -1.81 -7.12 -21.59
C GLU A 78 -0.60 -7.46 -22.47
N GLN A 79 0.28 -6.49 -22.74
CA GLN A 79 1.51 -6.75 -23.52
C GLN A 79 2.44 -7.76 -22.81
N VAL A 80 2.56 -7.66 -21.49
CA VAL A 80 3.32 -8.65 -20.69
C VAL A 80 2.64 -10.01 -20.72
N ARG A 81 1.30 -10.05 -20.64
CA ARG A 81 0.52 -11.28 -20.74
C ARG A 81 0.70 -11.96 -22.09
N GLU A 82 0.67 -11.20 -23.18
CA GLU A 82 0.94 -11.73 -24.52
C GLU A 82 2.33 -12.34 -24.62
N LEU A 83 3.36 -11.64 -24.12
CA LEU A 83 4.73 -12.15 -24.14
C LEU A 83 4.88 -13.46 -23.36
N LEU A 84 4.22 -13.56 -22.19
CA LEU A 84 4.16 -14.79 -21.41
C LEU A 84 3.52 -15.93 -22.22
N TRP A 85 2.36 -15.68 -22.84
CA TRP A 85 1.67 -16.72 -23.60
C TRP A 85 2.46 -17.18 -24.81
N ARG A 86 3.11 -16.27 -25.55
CA ARG A 86 4.00 -16.61 -26.67
C ARG A 86 5.15 -17.50 -26.19
N GLY A 87 5.78 -17.18 -25.07
CA GLY A 87 6.84 -18.02 -24.49
C GLY A 87 6.34 -19.40 -24.06
N LEU A 88 5.15 -19.49 -23.46
CA LEU A 88 4.55 -20.75 -23.03
C LEU A 88 4.16 -21.64 -24.22
N GLU A 89 3.59 -21.04 -25.25
CA GLU A 89 3.22 -21.72 -26.49
C GLU A 89 4.46 -22.28 -27.19
N ALA A 90 5.49 -21.46 -27.38
CA ALA A 90 6.76 -21.89 -27.97
C ALA A 90 7.42 -23.01 -27.15
N HIS A 91 7.41 -22.89 -25.82
CA HIS A 91 8.00 -23.91 -24.95
C HIS A 91 7.24 -25.24 -25.01
N ARG A 92 5.91 -25.22 -25.19
CA ARG A 92 5.09 -26.42 -25.34
C ARG A 92 5.27 -27.08 -26.71
N ALA A 93 5.43 -26.28 -27.77
CA ALA A 93 5.63 -26.76 -29.13
C ALA A 93 7.06 -27.27 -29.39
N ALA A 94 8.03 -26.87 -28.58
CA ALA A 94 9.43 -27.23 -28.75
C ALA A 94 9.69 -28.74 -28.59
N GLU A 95 10.25 -29.35 -29.64
CA GLU A 95 10.61 -30.77 -29.68
C GLU A 95 12.06 -31.02 -29.23
N THR A 96 12.93 -30.02 -29.35
CA THR A 96 14.33 -30.12 -28.96
C THR A 96 14.62 -29.38 -27.65
N LEU A 97 15.73 -29.75 -27.00
CA LEU A 97 16.18 -29.07 -25.79
C LEU A 97 16.58 -27.62 -26.07
N ASP A 98 17.18 -27.34 -27.23
CA ASP A 98 17.62 -25.99 -27.58
C ASP A 98 16.45 -25.07 -27.88
N ASP A 99 15.39 -25.57 -28.54
CA ASP A 99 14.15 -24.80 -28.72
C ASP A 99 13.46 -24.51 -27.39
N LYS A 100 13.45 -25.47 -26.46
CA LYS A 100 12.92 -25.24 -25.10
C LYS A 100 13.70 -24.17 -24.37
N ARG A 101 15.04 -24.16 -24.50
CA ARG A 101 15.90 -23.12 -23.92
C ARG A 101 15.60 -21.75 -24.52
N LEU A 102 15.44 -21.67 -25.85
CA LEU A 102 15.10 -20.42 -26.53
C LEU A 102 13.74 -19.88 -26.07
N ALA A 103 12.71 -20.72 -25.99
CA ALA A 103 11.40 -20.32 -25.47
C ALA A 103 11.47 -19.90 -23.99
N PHE A 104 12.36 -20.52 -23.21
CA PHE A 104 12.60 -20.13 -21.82
C PHE A 104 13.21 -18.73 -21.69
N GLU A 105 14.03 -18.27 -22.65
CA GLU A 105 14.50 -16.87 -22.68
C GLU A 105 13.32 -15.89 -22.84
N THR A 106 12.31 -16.22 -23.65
CA THR A 106 11.08 -15.41 -23.77
C THR A 106 10.31 -15.38 -22.46
N LEU A 107 10.21 -16.50 -21.75
CA LEU A 107 9.55 -16.56 -20.44
C LEU A 107 10.30 -15.72 -19.39
N LYS A 108 11.64 -15.73 -19.39
CA LYS A 108 12.44 -14.86 -18.54
C LYS A 108 12.23 -13.39 -18.88
N ALA A 109 12.19 -13.05 -20.17
CA ALA A 109 11.89 -11.70 -20.62
C ALA A 109 10.51 -11.25 -20.11
N ALA A 110 9.47 -12.09 -20.21
CA ALA A 110 8.14 -11.82 -19.68
C ALA A 110 8.16 -11.52 -18.17
N LYS A 111 8.90 -12.32 -17.39
CA LYS A 111 9.07 -12.09 -15.94
C LYS A 111 9.73 -10.75 -15.64
N ILE A 112 10.85 -10.46 -16.30
CA ILE A 112 11.60 -9.20 -16.10
C ILE A 112 10.74 -8.00 -16.49
N SER A 113 10.02 -8.10 -17.60
CA SER A 113 9.06 -7.07 -18.04
C SER A 113 7.94 -6.87 -17.03
N SER A 114 7.39 -7.94 -16.47
CA SER A 114 6.35 -7.87 -15.42
C SER A 114 6.83 -7.13 -14.18
N GLU A 115 8.03 -7.44 -13.69
CA GLU A 115 8.59 -6.80 -12.49
C GLU A 115 8.92 -5.32 -12.74
N THR A 116 9.51 -5.03 -13.90
CA THR A 116 9.80 -3.66 -14.32
C THR A 116 8.52 -2.84 -14.43
N LEU A 117 7.50 -3.39 -15.08
CA LEU A 117 6.20 -2.73 -15.25
C LEU A 117 5.53 -2.48 -13.90
N THR A 118 5.55 -3.46 -13.00
CA THR A 118 5.00 -3.31 -11.64
C THR A 118 5.62 -2.13 -10.91
N ASN A 119 6.94 -1.97 -10.99
CA ASN A 119 7.65 -0.86 -10.35
C ASN A 119 7.28 0.49 -10.98
N LEU A 120 7.24 0.57 -12.31
CA LEU A 120 6.86 1.80 -13.01
C LEU A 120 5.43 2.23 -12.68
N GLN A 121 4.48 1.29 -12.77
CA GLN A 121 3.08 1.55 -12.47
C GLN A 121 2.90 1.97 -11.00
N ARG A 122 3.59 1.31 -10.07
CA ARG A 122 3.57 1.71 -8.65
C ARG A 122 4.09 3.14 -8.46
N MET A 123 5.25 3.47 -9.04
CA MET A 123 5.81 4.82 -8.93
C MET A 123 4.85 5.89 -9.45
N GLU A 124 4.24 5.61 -10.60
CA GLU A 124 3.28 6.52 -11.23
C GLU A 124 1.98 6.63 -10.41
N ARG A 125 1.42 5.52 -9.93
CA ARG A 125 0.23 5.55 -9.08
C ARG A 125 0.47 6.34 -7.80
N VAL A 126 1.65 6.23 -7.20
CA VAL A 126 2.05 7.03 -6.04
C VAL A 126 2.14 8.52 -6.39
N SER A 127 2.75 8.89 -7.53
CA SER A 127 2.85 10.30 -7.93
C SER A 127 1.49 10.93 -8.26
N HIS A 128 0.52 10.11 -8.69
CA HIS A 128 -0.86 10.52 -8.96
C HIS A 128 -1.81 10.37 -7.75
N GLY A 129 -1.32 9.91 -6.59
CA GLY A 129 -2.15 9.71 -5.40
C GLY A 129 -3.20 8.59 -5.53
N LEU A 130 -3.02 7.65 -6.46
CA LEU A 130 -3.94 6.54 -6.71
C LEU A 130 -3.71 5.35 -5.77
N ASP A 131 -2.50 5.24 -5.20
CA ASP A 131 -2.17 4.25 -4.19
C ASP A 131 -2.13 4.93 -2.82
N ASP A 132 -3.30 5.21 -2.28
CA ASP A 132 -3.46 5.77 -0.95
C ASP A 132 -3.25 4.64 0.08
N ALA A 133 -2.07 4.62 0.72
CA ALA A 133 -1.78 3.70 1.83
C ALA A 133 -2.57 4.05 3.11
N THR A 134 -3.52 4.97 3.02
CA THR A 134 -4.41 5.43 4.09
C THR A 134 -5.53 4.42 4.31
N GLY A 135 -5.19 3.20 4.76
CA GLY A 135 -6.22 2.18 5.04
C GLY A 135 -5.77 0.73 5.12
N LYS A 136 -4.47 0.43 5.11
CA LYS A 136 -4.02 -0.93 5.45
C LYS A 136 -4.34 -1.18 6.92
N THR A 137 -5.50 -1.77 7.17
CA THR A 137 -5.88 -2.28 8.48
C THR A 137 -4.92 -3.42 8.79
N GLU A 138 -4.02 -3.20 9.74
CA GLU A 138 -3.15 -4.24 10.24
C GLU A 138 -4.01 -5.21 11.07
N ILE A 139 -4.27 -6.40 10.52
CA ILE A 139 -4.92 -7.47 11.28
C ILE A 139 -3.85 -8.12 12.15
N VAL A 140 -3.80 -7.72 13.41
CA VAL A 140 -2.97 -8.38 14.43
C VAL A 140 -3.69 -9.65 14.88
N ILE A 141 -3.18 -10.82 14.48
CA ILE A 141 -3.66 -12.11 14.99
C ILE A 141 -2.88 -12.43 16.27
N GLU A 142 -3.43 -12.08 17.42
CA GLU A 142 -2.91 -12.55 18.71
C GLU A 142 -3.28 -14.03 18.91
N ARG A 143 -2.28 -14.91 18.96
CA ARG A 143 -2.47 -16.31 19.37
C ARG A 143 -2.37 -16.38 20.88
N SER A 144 -3.51 -16.46 21.57
CA SER A 144 -3.53 -16.86 22.98
C SER A 144 -3.34 -18.38 23.06
N TYR A 145 -2.12 -18.81 23.41
CA TYR A 145 -1.95 -20.17 23.92
C TYR A 145 -2.59 -20.18 25.31
N GLY A 146 -3.65 -20.97 25.46
CA GLY A 146 -4.39 -21.10 26.71
C GLY A 146 -3.44 -21.29 27.89
N VAL A 147 -3.62 -20.47 28.92
CA VAL A 147 -2.90 -20.59 30.18
C VAL A 147 -3.27 -21.95 30.77
N MET A 148 -2.31 -22.89 30.80
CA MET A 148 -2.46 -24.12 31.57
C MET A 148 -2.41 -23.73 33.04
N GLU A 149 -3.55 -23.75 33.73
CA GLU A 149 -3.57 -23.56 35.18
C GLU A 149 -2.83 -24.73 35.87
N PRO A 150 -1.87 -24.45 36.77
CA PRO A 150 -1.19 -25.48 37.53
C PRO A 150 -2.07 -25.87 38.72
N GLY A 151 -2.87 -26.93 38.60
CA GLY A 151 -3.69 -27.35 39.73
C GLY A 151 -4.70 -28.46 39.50
N ALA A 152 -4.27 -29.61 38.99
CA ALA A 152 -5.12 -30.82 39.03
C ALA A 152 -4.28 -32.08 39.25
N ASN A 153 -3.57 -32.17 40.38
CA ASN A 153 -3.15 -33.46 40.91
C ASN A 153 -4.37 -34.11 41.57
N GLY A 154 -5.09 -34.92 40.79
CA GLY A 154 -6.09 -35.84 41.30
C GLY A 154 -5.42 -36.89 42.17
N ALA A 155 -5.75 -36.87 43.46
CA ALA A 155 -5.43 -37.92 44.40
C ALA A 155 -6.02 -39.25 43.88
N GLY A 156 -5.13 -40.24 43.70
CA GLY A 156 -5.54 -41.61 43.50
C GLY A 156 -6.04 -42.18 44.82
N GLU A 157 -7.26 -42.69 44.81
CA GLU A 157 -7.73 -43.68 45.78
C GLU A 157 -8.68 -44.68 45.07
N LEU A 158 -8.30 -45.96 45.21
CA LEU A 158 -9.16 -47.13 45.41
C LEU A 158 -9.95 -47.69 44.21
N LEU A 159 -9.36 -48.63 43.47
CA LEU A 159 -9.44 -50.09 43.69
C LEU A 159 -8.86 -50.85 42.48
#